data_AF-A0A5C7QK03-F1
#
_entry.id   AF-A0A5C7QK03-F1
#
_cell.length_a   1.000
_cell.length_b   1.000
_cell.length_c   1.000
_cell.angle_alpha   90.00
_cell.angle_beta   90.00
_cell.angle_gamma   90.00
#
_symmetry.space_group_name_H-M   'P 1'
#
loop_
_entity.id
_entity.type
_entity.pdbx_description
1 polymer ?
#
loop_
_entity_poly.entity_id
_entity_poly.type
_entity_poly.pdbx_seq_one_letter_code
_entity_poly.pdbx_strand_id
1 'polypeptide(L)'
;MDRNTLGQMIQQDIDQTVETFLPHGAGTMTDVRLRTALTNIAKRTETAARTYYLGNLRTVDDMAEQFGVSRRRAQAIAKNHHERWGKGMKVGGTYIFSEDEIESMRPAPHSGRPPQSRA
;
A
#
# COMPACT_ATOMS: atom_id res chain seq x y z
N MET A 1 10.10 -3.64 0.54
CA MET A 1 9.41 -4.85 1.04
C MET A 1 8.13 -4.97 0.25
N ASP A 2 7.84 -6.11 -0.36
CA ASP A 2 6.58 -6.28 -1.10
C ASP A 2 5.42 -6.64 -0.15
N ARG A 3 4.19 -6.54 -0.66
CA ARG A 3 2.96 -6.76 0.11
C ARG A 3 2.84 -8.20 0.62
N ASN A 4 3.34 -9.17 -0.15
CA ASN A 4 3.32 -10.58 0.22
C ASN A 4 4.23 -10.86 1.41
N THR A 5 5.41 -10.24 1.42
CA THR A 5 6.38 -10.32 2.53
C THR A 5 5.80 -9.71 3.80
N LEU A 6 5.12 -8.56 3.72
CA LEU A 6 4.42 -7.98 4.87
C LEU A 6 3.34 -8.93 5.42
N GLY A 7 2.54 -9.53 4.52
CA GLY A 7 1.51 -10.49 4.90
C GLY A 7 2.08 -11.74 5.60
N GLN A 8 3.19 -12.28 5.08
CA GLN A 8 3.89 -13.42 5.67
C GLN A 8 4.44 -13.11 7.07
N MET A 9 5.01 -11.91 7.28
CA MET A 9 5.50 -11.49 8.60
C MET A 9 4.38 -11.40 9.63
N ILE A 10 3.23 -10.83 9.26
CA ILE A 10 2.05 -10.75 10.14
C ILE A 10 1.55 -12.16 10.48
N GLN A 11 1.45 -13.04 9.49
CA GLN A 11 0.99 -14.41 9.71
C GLN A 11 1.95 -15.18 10.62
N GLN A 12 3.26 -15.04 10.40
CA GLN A 12 4.28 -15.68 11.24
C GLN A 12 4.21 -15.20 12.70
N ASP A 13 4.01 -13.89 12.92
CA ASP A 13 3.83 -13.33 14.27
C ASP A 13 2.56 -13.89 14.95
N ILE A 14 1.46 -14.05 14.20
CA ILE A 14 0.23 -14.69 14.70
C ILE A 14 0.50 -16.14 15.06
N ASP A 15 1.08 -16.92 14.15
CA ASP A 15 1.33 -18.35 14.34
C ASP A 15 2.26 -18.60 15.54
N GLN A 16 3.34 -17.81 15.67
CA GLN A 16 4.25 -17.88 16.81
C GLN A 16 3.51 -17.57 18.13
N THR A 17 2.62 -16.58 18.11
CA THR A 17 1.84 -16.21 19.29
C THR A 17 0.83 -17.30 19.65
N VAL A 18 0.16 -17.88 18.66
CA VAL A 18 -0.78 -19.01 18.85
C VAL A 18 -0.05 -20.20 19.45
N GLU A 19 1.09 -20.62 18.90
CA GLU A 19 1.87 -21.74 19.43
C GLU A 19 2.34 -21.48 20.87
N THR A 20 2.70 -20.23 21.19
CA THR A 20 3.13 -19.84 22.54
C THR A 20 2.01 -19.99 23.58
N PHE A 21 0.76 -19.69 23.21
CA PHE A 21 -0.35 -19.65 24.17
C PHE A 21 -1.32 -20.84 24.10
N LEU A 22 -1.35 -21.55 22.96
CA LEU A 22 -2.20 -22.71 22.68
C LEU A 22 -1.37 -23.83 22.06
N PRO A 23 -0.36 -24.38 22.77
CA PRO A 23 0.45 -25.47 22.25
C PRO A 23 -0.46 -26.67 21.91
N HIS A 24 -0.32 -27.20 20.69
CA HIS A 24 -1.17 -28.28 20.17
C HIS A 24 -2.69 -27.98 20.18
N GLY A 25 -3.08 -26.70 20.13
CA GLY A 25 -4.48 -26.28 20.05
C GLY A 25 -5.23 -26.29 21.39
N ALA A 26 -4.54 -26.51 22.51
CA ALA A 26 -5.14 -26.48 23.84
C ALA A 26 -4.27 -25.65 24.80
N GLY A 27 -4.87 -24.65 25.45
CA GLY A 27 -4.20 -23.84 26.46
C GLY A 27 -5.19 -22.98 27.24
N THR A 28 -4.91 -22.77 28.52
CA THR A 28 -5.71 -21.87 29.36
C THR A 28 -5.17 -20.44 29.23
N MET A 29 -5.80 -19.63 28.39
CA MET A 29 -5.53 -18.20 28.32
C MET A 29 -6.46 -17.41 29.23
N THR A 30 -5.89 -16.50 30.00
CA THR A 30 -6.67 -15.46 30.68
C THR A 30 -6.92 -14.30 29.70
N ASP A 31 -8.02 -13.56 29.89
CA ASP A 31 -8.34 -12.36 29.09
C ASP A 31 -7.16 -11.36 29.06
N VAL A 32 -6.48 -11.18 30.19
CA VAL A 32 -5.30 -10.30 30.30
C VAL A 32 -4.16 -10.76 29.38
N ARG A 33 -3.88 -12.07 29.31
CA ARG A 33 -2.83 -12.61 28.44
C ARG A 33 -3.22 -12.48 26.97
N LEU A 34 -4.49 -12.72 26.64
CA LEU A 34 -5.02 -12.52 25.28
C LEU A 34 -4.87 -11.08 24.81
N ARG A 35 -5.32 -10.12 25.62
CA ARG A 35 -5.19 -8.69 25.30
C ARG A 35 -3.75 -8.27 25.11
N THR A 36 -2.84 -8.75 25.97
CA THR A 36 -1.40 -8.47 25.85
C THR A 36 -0.84 -9.02 24.55
N ALA A 37 -1.18 -10.26 24.20
CA ALA A 37 -0.75 -10.91 22.96
C ALA A 37 -1.24 -10.14 21.71
N LEU A 38 -2.54 -9.83 21.66
CA LEU A 38 -3.13 -9.07 20.55
C LEU A 38 -2.54 -7.66 20.45
N THR A 39 -2.29 -6.99 21.57
CA THR A 39 -1.65 -5.67 21.58
C THR A 39 -0.24 -5.73 21.02
N ASN A 40 0.53 -6.79 21.32
CA ASN A 40 1.87 -6.96 20.79
C ASN A 40 1.86 -7.22 19.28
N ILE A 41 0.96 -8.08 18.80
CA ILE A 41 0.76 -8.30 17.36
C ILE A 41 0.39 -6.98 16.66
N ALA A 42 -0.54 -6.20 17.25
CA ALA A 42 -0.95 -4.92 16.69
C ALA A 42 0.23 -3.94 16.55
N LYS A 43 1.06 -3.80 17.59
CA LYS A 43 2.25 -2.92 17.56
C LYS A 43 3.29 -3.35 16.52
N ARG A 44 3.54 -4.65 16.40
CA ARG A 44 4.46 -5.20 15.39
C ARG A 44 3.93 -4.98 13.98
N THR A 45 2.65 -5.27 13.78
CA THR A 45 1.94 -5.03 12.51
C THR A 45 1.99 -3.56 12.11
N GLU A 46 1.74 -2.63 13.05
CA GLU A 46 1.86 -1.19 12.82
C GLU A 46 3.28 -0.81 12.38
N THR A 47 4.30 -1.35 13.06
CA THR A 47 5.70 -1.08 12.74
C THR A 47 6.07 -1.59 11.35
N ALA A 48 5.71 -2.84 11.04
CA ALA A 48 5.96 -3.44 9.74
C ALA A 48 5.21 -2.71 8.61
N ALA A 49 3.95 -2.35 8.83
CA ALA A 49 3.15 -1.58 7.90
C ALA A 49 3.75 -0.19 7.67
N ARG A 50 4.16 0.52 8.73
CA ARG A 50 4.84 1.82 8.60
C ARG A 50 6.12 1.70 7.77
N THR A 51 6.95 0.69 8.03
CA THR A 51 8.17 0.46 7.24
C THR A 51 7.84 0.17 5.77
N TYR A 52 6.83 -0.66 5.49
CA TYR A 52 6.35 -0.92 4.13
C TYR A 52 5.90 0.37 3.44
N TYR A 53 4.99 1.14 4.05
CA TYR A 53 4.43 2.32 3.42
C TYR A 53 5.46 3.43 3.21
N LEU A 54 6.32 3.68 4.20
CA LEU A 54 7.38 4.70 4.07
C LEU A 54 8.45 4.29 3.05
N GLY A 55 8.82 3.01 3.03
CA GLY A 55 9.82 2.49 2.08
C GLY A 55 9.34 2.42 0.63
N ASN A 56 8.02 2.37 0.42
CA ASN A 56 7.40 2.28 -0.89
C ASN A 56 6.68 3.58 -1.30
N LEU A 57 7.05 4.72 -0.71
CA LEU A 57 6.61 6.02 -1.21
C LEU A 57 7.24 6.29 -2.58
N ARG A 58 6.40 6.65 -3.54
CA ARG A 58 6.75 6.89 -4.94
C ARG A 58 6.35 8.30 -5.34
N THR A 59 7.18 8.91 -6.17
CA THR A 59 6.95 10.24 -6.72
C THR A 59 6.25 10.18 -8.08
N VAL A 60 5.89 11.34 -8.60
CA VAL A 60 5.40 11.47 -10.00
C VAL A 60 6.43 10.98 -11.01
N ASP A 61 7.73 11.09 -10.71
CA ASP A 61 8.80 10.65 -11.61
C ASP A 61 8.85 9.12 -11.67
N ASP A 62 8.77 8.44 -10.52
CA ASP A 62 8.64 6.98 -10.45
C ASP A 62 7.38 6.48 -11.16
N MET A 63 6.26 7.20 -10.99
CA MET A 63 5.01 6.90 -11.68
C MET A 63 5.15 7.04 -13.20
N ALA A 64 5.87 8.06 -13.67
CA ALA A 64 6.11 8.28 -15.09
C ALA A 64 6.91 7.12 -15.70
N GLU A 65 7.95 6.66 -15.00
CA GLU A 65 8.73 5.49 -15.37
C GLU A 65 7.88 4.22 -15.40
N GLN A 66 7.13 3.94 -14.31
CA GLN A 66 6.31 2.73 -14.18
C GLN A 66 5.18 2.63 -15.21
N PHE A 67 4.66 3.76 -15.68
CA PHE A 67 3.61 3.81 -16.69
C PHE A 67 4.14 3.98 -18.11
N GLY A 68 5.44 4.23 -18.29
CA GLY A 68 6.03 4.54 -19.59
C GLY A 68 5.45 5.83 -20.23
N VAL A 69 5.14 6.84 -19.41
CA VAL A 69 4.55 8.11 -19.88
C VAL A 69 5.47 9.29 -19.56
N SER A 70 5.26 10.42 -20.24
CA SER A 70 6.01 11.64 -19.90
C SER A 70 5.65 12.15 -18.50
N ARG A 71 6.63 12.75 -17.82
CA ARG A 71 6.43 13.39 -16.50
C ARG A 71 5.22 14.34 -16.46
N ARG A 72 5.01 15.12 -17.52
CA ARG A 72 3.85 16.03 -17.63
C ARG A 72 2.53 15.27 -17.61
N ARG A 73 2.45 14.13 -18.32
CA ARG A 73 1.25 13.28 -18.33
C ARG A 73 1.06 12.61 -16.97
N ALA A 74 2.13 12.11 -16.36
CA ALA A 74 2.10 11.58 -15.00
C ALA A 74 1.58 12.63 -14.01
N GLN A 75 2.09 13.87 -14.04
CA GLN A 75 1.61 14.97 -13.21
C GLN A 75 0.11 15.25 -13.38
N ALA A 76 -0.39 15.19 -14.61
CA ALA A 76 -1.82 15.39 -14.87
C ALA A 76 -2.68 14.25 -14.30
N ILE A 77 -2.21 13.00 -14.41
CA ILE A 77 -2.86 11.82 -13.80
C ILE A 77 -2.86 11.96 -12.28
N ALA A 78 -1.70 12.24 -11.69
CA ALA A 78 -1.54 12.47 -10.25
C ALA A 78 -2.50 13.54 -9.73
N LYS A 79 -2.52 14.71 -10.38
CA LYS A 79 -3.42 15.82 -10.04
C LYS A 79 -4.89 15.40 -10.13
N ASN A 80 -5.30 14.80 -11.23
CA ASN A 80 -6.70 14.37 -11.43
C ASN A 80 -7.13 13.36 -10.37
N HIS A 81 -6.27 12.39 -10.06
CA HIS A 81 -6.59 11.36 -9.07
C HIS A 81 -6.64 11.91 -7.64
N HIS A 82 -5.73 12.82 -7.31
CA HIS A 82 -5.74 13.50 -6.02
C HIS A 82 -7.01 14.36 -5.85
N GLU A 83 -7.36 15.16 -6.85
CA GLU A 83 -8.54 16.04 -6.79
C GLU A 83 -9.87 15.27 -6.75
N ARG A 84 -9.95 14.13 -7.44
CA ARG A 84 -11.20 13.37 -7.57
C ARG A 84 -11.42 12.34 -6.46
N TRP A 85 -10.36 11.69 -6.00
CA TRP A 85 -10.46 10.57 -5.05
C TRP A 85 -9.61 10.75 -3.79
N GLY A 86 -8.88 11.87 -3.66
CA GLY A 86 -8.00 12.10 -2.50
C GLY A 86 -6.80 11.17 -2.44
N LYS A 87 -6.38 10.56 -3.56
CA LYS A 87 -5.22 9.66 -3.60
C LYS A 87 -3.91 10.43 -3.45
N GLY A 88 -2.96 9.84 -2.73
CA GLY A 88 -1.65 10.40 -2.46
C GLY A 88 -1.69 11.71 -1.68
N MET A 89 -0.50 12.28 -1.47
CA MET A 89 -0.31 13.55 -0.77
C MET A 89 0.53 14.50 -1.62
N LYS A 90 0.14 15.77 -1.62
CA LYS A 90 0.97 16.82 -2.21
C LYS A 90 1.98 17.31 -1.17
N VAL A 91 3.27 17.10 -1.44
CA VAL A 91 4.36 17.55 -0.59
C VAL A 91 5.21 18.53 -1.40
N GLY A 92 5.17 19.81 -0.99
CA GLY A 92 5.75 20.90 -1.78
C GLY A 92 5.12 20.99 -3.17
N GLY A 93 5.95 20.92 -4.22
CA GLY A 93 5.54 20.99 -5.62
C GLY A 93 5.19 19.65 -6.28
N THR A 94 5.35 18.52 -5.58
CA THR A 94 5.19 17.17 -6.15
C THR A 94 4.10 16.37 -5.43
N TYR A 95 3.61 15.32 -6.09
CA TYR A 95 2.70 14.35 -5.50
C TYR A 95 3.47 13.08 -5.14
N ILE A 96 3.15 12.53 -3.97
CA ILE A 96 3.71 11.29 -3.44
C ILE A 96 2.56 10.32 -3.23
N PHE A 97 2.79 9.07 -3.61
CA PHE A 97 1.81 7.99 -3.54
C PHE A 97 2.45 6.76 -2.91
N SER A 98 1.63 5.92 -2.29
CA SER A 98 2.03 4.54 -2.06
C SER A 98 2.04 3.75 -3.38
N GLU A 99 2.80 2.66 -3.40
CA GLU A 99 2.85 1.77 -4.57
C GLU A 99 1.47 1.19 -4.94
N ASP A 100 0.66 0.80 -3.93
CA ASP A 100 -0.71 0.32 -4.13
C ASP A 100 -1.62 1.40 -4.77
N GLU A 101 -1.46 2.67 -4.39
CA GLU A 101 -2.20 3.77 -5.00
C GLU A 101 -1.81 3.96 -6.46
N ILE A 102 -0.51 3.91 -6.79
CA ILE A 102 -0.04 4.03 -8.18
C ILE A 102 -0.60 2.90 -9.03
N GLU A 103 -0.56 1.65 -8.55
CA GLU A 103 -1.09 0.52 -9.32
C GLU A 103 -2.58 0.73 -9.68
N SER A 104 -3.36 1.22 -8.73
CA SER A 104 -4.78 1.55 -8.94
C SER A 104 -5.05 2.80 -9.79
N MET A 105 -4.00 3.53 -10.18
CA MET A 105 -4.06 4.72 -11.05
C MET A 105 -3.58 4.43 -12.48
N ARG A 106 -3.16 3.20 -12.77
CA ARG A 106 -2.61 2.84 -14.08
C ARG A 106 -3.64 3.16 -15.18
N PRO A 107 -3.30 4.06 -16.13
CA PRO A 107 -4.23 4.42 -17.19
C PRO A 107 -4.48 3.21 -18.09
N ALA A 108 -5.72 3.07 -18.58
CA ALA A 108 -6.07 2.01 -19.51
C ALA A 108 -5.15 2.05 -20.75
N PRO A 109 -4.62 0.90 -21.22
CA PRO A 109 -3.61 0.84 -22.27
C PRO A 109 -4.05 1.51 -23.57
N HIS A 110 -5.36 1.55 -23.85
CA HIS A 110 -5.93 2.22 -25.02
C HIS A 110 -7.07 3.15 -24.61
N SER A 111 -6.74 4.40 -24.29
CA SER A 111 -7.69 5.52 -24.39
C SER A 111 -7.25 6.41 -25.56
N GLY A 112 -7.30 5.85 -26.76
CA GLY A 112 -7.21 6.64 -27.99
C GLY A 112 -8.49 7.44 -28.15
N ARG A 113 -8.39 8.76 -28.27
CA ARG A 113 -9.48 9.61 -28.74
C ARG A 113 -9.94 9.05 -30.11
N PRO A 114 -11.23 8.77 -30.34
CA PRO A 114 -11.70 8.39 -31.66
C PRO A 114 -11.21 9.43 -32.67
N PRO A 115 -10.66 9.03 -33.83
CA PRO A 115 -10.26 9.98 -34.85
C PRO A 115 -11.49 10.82 -35.20
N GLN A 116 -11.36 12.15 -35.16
CA GLN A 116 -12.45 13.03 -35.60
C GLN A 116 -12.71 12.71 -37.07
N SER A 117 -13.87 12.14 -37.37
CA SER A 117 -14.37 12.05 -38.73
C SER A 117 -14.44 13.48 -39.27
N ARG A 118 -13.58 13.81 -40.23
CA ARG A 118 -13.72 15.02 -41.03
C ARG A 118 -15.04 14.88 -41.79
N ALA A 119 -16.01 15.73 -41.45
CA ALA A 119 -17.15 16.04 -42.29
C ALA A 119 -16.71 17.05 -43.36
#